data_AF-A0A162S4T5-F1
#
_entry.id   AF-A0A162S4T5-F1
#
_cell.length_a   1.000
_cell.length_b   1.000
_cell.length_c   1.000
_cell.angle_alpha   90.00
_cell.angle_beta   90.00
_cell.angle_gamma   90.00
#
_symmetry.space_group_name_H-M   'P 1'
#
loop_
_entity.id
_entity.type
_entity.pdbx_description
1 polymer ?
#
loop_
_entity_poly.entity_id
_entity_poly.type
_entity_poly.pdbx_seq_one_letter_code
_entity_poly.pdbx_strand_id
1 'polypeptide(L)'
;MFYNPSQYVCNDFYRVDQMNSYARILNASPNSPPIDVYLDDKLIAKNIAYKEFSKYLIFPKGNNNIKVYPTGQNVNPIIDSPIALPPGFVYNIAAIGYFPNIILYPIPEPTTPQNFNRACVRLINLSPNSPPLDIRVQDGTKIFSSVKYEDYTTYACIPPGTYTFRVIATGTNNVLFTIPDVQLMPNKYYAIYTVGVAGGSPPLEAFIIEEVPPIPR
;
A
#
# COMPACT_ATOMS: atom_id res chain seq x y z
N MET A 1 65.65 15.93 10.20
CA MET A 1 64.92 15.73 8.93
C MET A 1 63.82 14.73 9.21
N PHE A 2 62.58 15.22 9.19
CA PHE A 2 61.39 14.49 9.61
C PHE A 2 60.73 13.85 8.39
N TYR A 3 60.27 12.60 8.51
CA TYR A 3 59.27 12.03 7.62
C TYR A 3 58.13 11.50 8.49
N ASN A 4 56.99 12.19 8.43
CA ASN A 4 55.74 11.82 9.09
C ASN A 4 54.74 11.48 7.98
N PRO A 5 54.29 10.21 7.84
CA PRO A 5 53.28 9.86 6.86
C PRO A 5 51.93 9.82 7.58
N SER A 6 51.26 10.96 7.67
CA SER A 6 49.86 10.97 8.04
C SER A 6 49.11 12.08 7.30
N GLN A 7 47.90 11.70 6.88
CA GLN A 7 46.81 12.55 6.38
C GLN A 7 46.74 12.75 4.87
N TYR A 8 46.41 11.67 4.16
CA TYR A 8 45.37 11.79 3.15
C TYR A 8 44.05 12.05 3.88
N VAL A 9 43.72 13.33 4.06
CA VAL A 9 42.38 13.77 4.42
C VAL A 9 41.51 13.55 3.18
N CYS A 10 40.91 12.36 3.06
CA CYS A 10 39.75 12.21 2.20
C CYS A 10 38.60 12.93 2.91
N ASN A 11 38.06 13.95 2.25
CA ASN A 11 36.93 14.74 2.68
C ASN A 11 35.71 13.84 2.98
N ASP A 12 35.56 13.42 4.24
CA ASP A 12 34.29 12.95 4.81
C ASP A 12 33.37 14.15 5.10
N PHE A 13 33.15 14.99 4.10
CA PHE A 13 32.09 16.00 4.15
C PHE A 13 30.77 15.32 3.78
N TYR A 14 30.01 14.95 4.82
CA TYR A 14 28.55 14.88 4.82
C TYR A 14 27.88 14.02 3.74
N ARG A 15 27.90 12.69 3.88
CA ARG A 15 26.65 11.93 3.69
C ARG A 15 26.00 11.76 5.05
N VAL A 16 25.23 12.76 5.46
CA VAL A 16 24.14 12.52 6.41
C VAL A 16 23.31 11.43 5.77
N ASP A 17 23.17 10.31 6.45
CA ASP A 17 22.23 9.24 6.14
C ASP A 17 20.81 9.86 6.09
N GLN A 18 20.39 10.26 4.89
CA GLN A 18 19.07 10.80 4.59
C GLN A 18 18.25 9.70 3.95
N MET A 19 17.94 8.65 4.71
CA MET A 19 16.99 7.65 4.24
C MET A 19 15.57 8.22 4.34
N ASN A 20 15.15 8.99 3.35
CA ASN A 20 13.73 9.30 3.18
C ASN A 20 12.93 8.00 2.96
N SER A 21 11.65 8.04 3.28
CA SER A 21 10.73 6.97 2.89
C SER A 21 10.07 7.32 1.56
N TYR A 22 9.60 6.32 0.83
CA TYR A 22 8.77 6.53 -0.35
C TYR A 22 7.36 6.06 -0.04
N ALA A 23 6.35 6.81 -0.45
CA ALA A 23 4.98 6.32 -0.34
C ALA A 23 4.10 6.79 -1.49
N ARG A 24 3.10 5.99 -1.83
CA ARG A 24 1.97 6.43 -2.64
C ARG A 24 0.69 6.36 -1.81
N ILE A 25 -0.27 7.19 -2.16
CA ILE A 25 -1.55 7.31 -1.46
C ILE A 25 -2.60 6.56 -2.26
N LEU A 26 -3.35 5.67 -1.61
CA LEU A 26 -4.54 5.01 -2.16
C LEU A 26 -5.78 5.65 -1.56
N ASN A 27 -6.73 6.09 -2.38
CA ASN A 27 -8.07 6.40 -1.86
C ASN A 27 -8.95 5.14 -1.86
N ALA A 28 -9.08 4.48 -0.70
CA ALA A 28 -9.85 3.25 -0.53
C ALA A 28 -11.16 3.45 0.26
N SER A 29 -11.49 4.69 0.65
CA SER A 29 -12.70 4.98 1.41
C SER A 29 -13.94 4.96 0.52
N PRO A 30 -14.93 4.08 0.77
CA PRO A 30 -16.16 4.02 -0.02
C PRO A 30 -16.92 5.36 0.01
N ASN A 31 -17.43 5.77 -1.16
CA ASN A 31 -18.15 7.04 -1.40
C ASN A 31 -17.35 8.31 -1.07
N SER A 32 -16.05 8.22 -0.82
CA SER A 32 -15.22 9.41 -0.71
C SER A 32 -15.15 10.14 -2.06
N PRO A 33 -15.13 11.48 -2.07
CA PRO A 33 -14.79 12.23 -3.28
C PRO A 33 -13.32 11.97 -3.65
N PRO A 34 -12.87 12.34 -4.86
CA PRO A 34 -11.45 12.47 -5.14
C PRO A 34 -10.77 13.34 -4.08
N ILE A 35 -9.55 12.98 -3.69
CA ILE A 35 -8.82 13.66 -2.62
C ILE A 35 -7.53 14.33 -3.12
N ASP A 36 -7.23 15.47 -2.51
CA ASP A 36 -5.95 16.17 -2.60
C ASP A 36 -5.18 15.98 -1.30
N VAL A 37 -3.88 15.71 -1.40
CA VAL A 37 -3.02 15.38 -0.26
C VAL A 37 -1.89 16.40 -0.15
N TYR A 38 -1.73 16.94 1.05
CA TYR A 38 -0.71 17.91 1.40
C TYR A 38 0.21 17.32 2.47
N LEU A 39 1.52 17.53 2.31
CA LEU A 39 2.53 17.20 3.30
C LEU A 39 3.20 18.50 3.74
N ASP A 40 3.14 18.80 5.03
CA ASP A 40 3.63 20.06 5.60
C ASP A 40 3.15 21.30 4.80
N ASP A 41 1.83 21.35 4.57
CA ASP A 41 1.11 22.39 3.82
C ASP A 41 1.47 22.52 2.33
N LYS A 42 2.30 21.61 1.79
CA LYS A 42 2.61 21.54 0.37
C LYS A 42 1.77 20.46 -0.32
N LEU A 43 1.07 20.81 -1.40
CA LEU A 43 0.35 19.85 -2.24
C LEU A 43 1.33 18.83 -2.85
N ILE A 44 1.17 17.54 -2.53
CA ILE A 44 2.03 16.45 -3.01
C ILE A 44 1.30 15.50 -3.96
N ALA A 45 -0.03 15.39 -3.86
CA ALA A 45 -0.85 14.63 -4.81
C ALA A 45 -2.23 15.28 -4.96
N LYS A 46 -2.80 15.20 -6.16
CA LYS A 46 -4.07 15.85 -6.50
C LYS A 46 -4.98 14.86 -7.22
N ASN A 47 -6.28 14.97 -7.00
CA ASN A 47 -7.33 14.25 -7.72
C ASN A 47 -7.15 12.72 -7.67
N ILE A 48 -6.90 12.18 -6.48
CA ILE A 48 -6.83 10.72 -6.29
C ILE A 48 -8.27 10.22 -6.15
N ALA A 49 -8.82 9.66 -7.22
CA ALA A 49 -10.18 9.13 -7.19
C ALA A 49 -10.27 7.81 -6.40
N TYR A 50 -11.49 7.39 -6.07
CA TYR A 50 -11.73 6.12 -5.39
C TYR A 50 -11.10 4.93 -6.15
N LYS A 51 -10.35 4.09 -5.42
CA LYS A 51 -9.50 2.97 -5.90
C LYS A 51 -8.25 3.36 -6.68
N GLU A 52 -7.98 4.65 -6.85
CA GLU A 52 -6.75 5.10 -7.51
C GLU A 52 -5.61 5.30 -6.53
N PHE A 53 -4.39 5.12 -7.06
CA PHE A 53 -3.15 5.45 -6.37
C PHE A 53 -2.58 6.75 -6.92
N SER A 54 -1.96 7.55 -6.06
CA SER A 54 -1.01 8.56 -6.51
C SER A 54 0.24 7.92 -7.12
N LYS A 55 1.10 8.75 -7.71
CA LYS A 55 2.51 8.38 -7.93
C LYS A 55 3.21 8.18 -6.59
N TYR A 56 4.37 7.52 -6.61
CA TYR A 56 5.27 7.51 -5.45
C TYR A 56 5.79 8.92 -5.16
N LEU A 57 5.82 9.27 -3.88
CA LEU A 57 6.21 10.56 -3.33
C LEU A 57 7.31 10.32 -2.30
N ILE A 58 8.18 11.33 -2.13
CA ILE A 58 9.23 11.30 -1.12
C ILE A 58 8.64 11.82 0.18
N PHE A 59 8.76 11.03 1.24
CA PHE A 59 8.41 11.40 2.61
C PHE A 59 9.71 11.66 3.38
N PRO A 60 9.99 12.92 3.75
CA PRO A 60 11.16 13.26 4.54
C PRO A 60 11.17 12.51 5.88
N LYS A 61 12.36 12.15 6.37
CA LYS A 61 12.49 11.61 7.73
C LYS A 61 12.04 12.63 8.77
N GLY A 62 11.45 12.15 9.87
CA GLY A 62 11.01 12.96 10.99
C GLY A 62 9.49 13.08 11.08
N ASN A 63 9.04 14.07 11.84
CA ASN A 63 7.62 14.34 12.04
C ASN A 63 7.12 15.22 10.90
N ASN A 64 6.31 14.66 10.02
CA ASN A 64 5.61 15.43 8.98
C ASN A 64 4.12 15.48 9.35
N ASN A 65 3.41 16.50 8.89
CA ASN A 65 1.97 16.60 9.01
C ASN A 65 1.33 16.34 7.65
N ILE A 66 0.34 15.45 7.61
CA ILE A 66 -0.41 15.16 6.39
C ILE A 66 -1.82 15.73 6.52
N LYS A 67 -2.23 16.46 5.48
CA LYS A 67 -3.60 16.96 5.34
C LYS A 67 -4.25 16.37 4.10
N VAL A 68 -5.50 15.98 4.22
CA VAL A 68 -6.30 15.45 3.10
C VAL A 68 -7.56 16.27 2.96
N TYR A 69 -7.82 16.76 1.74
CA TYR A 69 -9.00 17.55 1.39
C TYR A 69 -9.77 16.85 0.27
N PRO A 70 -11.09 17.07 0.15
CA PRO A 70 -11.77 16.82 -1.13
C PRO A 70 -11.09 17.65 -2.22
N THR A 71 -10.94 17.07 -3.42
CA THR A 71 -10.24 17.73 -4.52
C THR A 71 -10.85 19.09 -4.85
N GLY A 72 -9.97 20.08 -5.04
CA GLY A 72 -10.36 21.46 -5.31
C GLY A 72 -10.76 22.26 -4.06
N GLN A 73 -10.75 21.65 -2.88
CA GLN A 73 -10.91 22.33 -1.60
C GLN A 73 -9.57 22.48 -0.87
N ASN A 74 -9.48 23.48 -0.02
CA ASN A 74 -8.30 23.77 0.81
C ASN A 74 -8.67 24.35 2.20
N VAL A 75 -9.96 24.33 2.56
CA VAL A 75 -10.48 24.76 3.85
C VAL A 75 -11.09 23.54 4.51
N ASN A 76 -10.87 23.36 5.82
CA ASN A 76 -11.37 22.23 6.63
C ASN A 76 -10.95 20.85 6.08
N PRO A 77 -9.72 20.40 6.34
CA PRO A 77 -9.29 19.07 5.90
C PRO A 77 -10.14 17.95 6.52
N ILE A 78 -10.33 16.85 5.77
CA ILE A 78 -10.94 15.60 6.27
C ILE A 78 -9.99 14.92 7.28
N ILE A 79 -8.68 14.97 6.99
CA ILE A 79 -7.61 14.47 7.85
C ILE A 79 -6.61 15.59 8.04
N ASP A 80 -6.24 15.85 9.29
CA ASP A 80 -5.11 16.71 9.68
C ASP A 80 -4.40 16.02 10.85
N SER A 81 -3.30 15.34 10.55
CA SER A 81 -2.66 14.43 11.51
C SER A 81 -1.16 14.34 11.27
N PRO A 82 -0.36 14.16 12.34
CA PRO A 82 1.02 13.75 12.17
C PRO A 82 1.09 12.39 11.45
N ILE A 83 2.09 12.24 10.59
CA ILE A 83 2.46 10.97 9.98
C ILE A 83 3.95 10.72 10.17
N ALA A 84 4.27 9.57 10.78
CA ALA A 84 5.63 9.11 10.99
C ALA A 84 5.82 7.81 10.21
N LEU A 85 6.65 7.85 9.18
CA LEU A 85 7.06 6.67 8.44
C LEU A 85 8.51 6.33 8.84
N PRO A 86 8.79 5.08 9.26
CA PRO A 86 10.15 4.61 9.41
C PRO A 86 10.99 4.93 8.15
N PRO A 87 12.15 5.60 8.31
CA PRO A 87 13.01 6.00 7.21
C PRO A 87 13.54 4.80 6.42
N GLY A 88 13.70 4.93 5.11
CA GLY A 88 14.30 3.90 4.24
C GLY A 88 13.34 2.80 3.78
N PHE A 89 12.05 2.91 4.10
CA PHE A 89 11.02 1.96 3.67
C PHE A 89 10.09 2.56 2.60
N VAL A 90 9.36 1.67 1.93
CA VAL A 90 8.36 2.01 0.92
C VAL A 90 6.98 1.66 1.46
N TYR A 91 5.97 2.52 1.23
CA TYR A 91 4.61 2.36 1.75
C TYR A 91 3.51 2.60 0.71
N ASN A 92 2.43 1.83 0.85
CA ASN A 92 1.10 2.18 0.37
C ASN A 92 0.31 2.78 1.53
N ILE A 93 0.07 4.09 1.53
CA ILE A 93 -0.76 4.74 2.55
C ILE A 93 -2.19 4.76 2.04
N ALA A 94 -3.07 3.98 2.63
CA ALA A 94 -4.47 3.92 2.23
C ALA A 94 -5.33 4.86 3.09
N ALA A 95 -6.13 5.71 2.43
CA ALA A 95 -7.24 6.42 3.06
C ALA A 95 -8.43 5.45 3.18
N ILE A 96 -8.78 5.04 4.41
CA ILE A 96 -9.77 3.97 4.69
C ILE A 96 -10.80 4.41 5.73
N GLY A 97 -11.87 3.62 5.90
CA GLY A 97 -13.03 3.98 6.71
C GLY A 97 -14.14 4.62 5.88
N TYR A 98 -15.28 4.94 6.50
CA TYR A 98 -16.42 5.54 5.80
C TYR A 98 -16.31 7.06 5.74
N PHE A 99 -16.35 7.66 4.55
CA PHE A 99 -16.44 9.12 4.42
C PHE A 99 -17.62 9.70 5.23
N PRO A 100 -17.46 10.81 5.98
CA PRO A 100 -16.25 11.62 6.12
C PRO A 100 -15.26 11.17 7.22
N ASN A 101 -15.53 10.06 7.92
CA ASN A 101 -14.67 9.52 8.97
C ASN A 101 -13.61 8.58 8.37
N ILE A 102 -12.54 9.17 7.84
CA ILE A 102 -11.45 8.48 7.15
C ILE A 102 -10.17 8.56 7.98
N ILE A 103 -9.38 7.49 8.00
CA ILE A 103 -8.01 7.46 8.54
C ILE A 103 -6.99 7.16 7.45
N LEU A 104 -5.71 7.49 7.70
CA LEU A 104 -4.60 7.05 6.88
C LEU A 104 -3.96 5.80 7.49
N TYR A 105 -3.84 4.75 6.69
CA TYR A 105 -3.31 3.47 7.09
C TYR A 105 -2.04 3.12 6.27
N PRO A 106 -0.84 3.31 6.84
CA PRO A 106 0.41 2.98 6.18
C PRO A 106 0.63 1.45 6.09
N ILE A 107 0.79 0.94 4.88
CA ILE A 107 1.05 -0.48 4.61
C ILE A 107 2.46 -0.60 4.02
N PRO A 108 3.40 -1.30 4.68
CA PRO A 108 4.75 -1.45 4.16
C PRO A 108 4.77 -2.30 2.89
N GLU A 109 5.56 -1.88 1.91
CA GLU A 109 5.88 -2.64 0.70
C GLU A 109 7.24 -3.35 0.86
N PRO A 110 7.43 -4.51 0.20
CA PRO A 110 8.74 -5.16 0.17
C PRO A 110 9.73 -4.26 -0.56
N THR A 111 10.94 -4.12 0.00
CA THR A 111 12.01 -3.28 -0.57
C THR A 111 13.12 -4.10 -1.23
N THR A 112 13.06 -5.43 -1.11
CA THR A 112 14.08 -6.34 -1.62
C THR A 112 13.60 -7.02 -2.90
N PRO A 113 14.33 -6.85 -4.02
CA PRO A 113 14.12 -7.69 -5.19
C PRO A 113 14.29 -9.15 -4.81
N GLN A 114 13.35 -10.01 -5.21
CA GLN A 114 13.46 -11.45 -4.97
C GLN A 114 13.85 -12.18 -6.23
N ASN A 115 14.82 -13.09 -6.12
CA ASN A 115 15.25 -13.98 -7.20
C ASN A 115 14.92 -15.44 -6.86
N PHE A 116 13.69 -15.70 -6.46
CA PHE A 116 13.24 -17.04 -6.09
C PHE A 116 12.55 -17.80 -7.22
N ASN A 117 12.41 -17.18 -8.40
CA ASN A 117 11.63 -17.73 -9.52
C ASN A 117 10.18 -18.07 -9.11
N ARG A 118 9.61 -17.23 -8.25
CA ARG A 118 8.25 -17.34 -7.69
C ARG A 118 7.53 -16.02 -7.83
N ALA A 119 6.20 -16.07 -7.86
CA ALA A 119 5.36 -14.88 -7.68
C ALA A 119 4.85 -14.83 -6.24
N CYS A 120 4.93 -13.69 -5.59
CA CYS A 120 4.52 -13.53 -4.20
C CYS A 120 3.27 -12.65 -4.13
N VAL A 121 2.19 -13.16 -3.56
CA VAL A 121 0.91 -12.46 -3.43
C VAL A 121 0.61 -12.22 -1.95
N ARG A 122 -0.05 -11.11 -1.61
CA ARG A 122 -0.67 -10.89 -0.29
C ARG A 122 -2.11 -10.40 -0.45
N LEU A 123 -2.89 -10.53 0.62
CA LEU A 123 -4.21 -9.89 0.73
C LEU A 123 -4.11 -8.69 1.68
N ILE A 124 -4.78 -7.61 1.32
CA ILE A 124 -4.95 -6.41 2.14
C ILE A 124 -6.45 -6.12 2.17
N ASN A 125 -7.06 -6.21 3.36
CA ASN A 125 -8.49 -5.99 3.48
C ASN A 125 -8.81 -4.60 4.04
N LEU A 126 -9.28 -3.73 3.14
CA LEU A 126 -9.62 -2.33 3.43
C LEU A 126 -11.14 -2.07 3.41
N SER A 127 -11.96 -3.13 3.36
CA SER A 127 -13.42 -3.00 3.35
C SER A 127 -13.97 -2.93 4.79
N PRO A 128 -14.52 -1.79 5.24
CA PRO A 128 -14.84 -1.54 6.65
C PRO A 128 -15.88 -2.48 7.27
N ASN A 129 -16.80 -3.06 6.47
CA ASN A 129 -17.79 -4.02 6.96
C ASN A 129 -17.73 -5.38 6.26
N SER A 130 -16.62 -5.73 5.59
CA SER A 130 -16.50 -7.08 5.05
C SER A 130 -16.49 -8.11 6.18
N PRO A 131 -17.07 -9.31 6.00
CA PRO A 131 -16.72 -10.43 6.87
C PRO A 131 -15.21 -10.73 6.75
N PRO A 132 -14.62 -11.47 7.70
CA PRO A 132 -13.27 -12.00 7.51
C PRO A 132 -13.19 -12.80 6.20
N LEU A 133 -12.07 -12.68 5.51
CA LEU A 133 -11.91 -13.20 4.15
C LEU A 133 -10.93 -14.37 4.11
N ASP A 134 -11.32 -15.41 3.39
CA ASP A 134 -10.47 -16.48 2.90
C ASP A 134 -10.19 -16.28 1.41
N ILE A 135 -8.98 -16.63 0.95
CA ILE A 135 -8.64 -16.65 -0.48
C ILE A 135 -8.29 -18.07 -0.88
N ARG A 136 -8.94 -18.55 -1.95
CA ARG A 136 -8.61 -19.81 -2.62
C ARG A 136 -8.22 -19.57 -4.07
N VAL A 137 -7.30 -20.38 -4.58
CA VAL A 137 -7.01 -20.47 -6.02
C VAL A 137 -7.94 -21.49 -6.70
N GLN A 138 -7.88 -21.58 -8.04
CA GLN A 138 -8.81 -22.36 -8.85
C GLN A 138 -8.91 -23.86 -8.51
N ASP A 139 -7.84 -24.46 -7.98
CA ASP A 139 -7.82 -25.87 -7.56
C ASP A 139 -8.43 -26.10 -6.16
N GLY A 140 -8.92 -25.03 -5.51
CA GLY A 140 -9.51 -25.06 -4.17
C GLY A 140 -8.49 -24.86 -3.04
N THR A 141 -7.19 -24.80 -3.34
CA THR A 141 -6.14 -24.53 -2.34
C THR A 141 -6.39 -23.18 -1.67
N LYS A 142 -6.49 -23.18 -0.34
CA LYS A 142 -6.59 -21.96 0.45
C LYS A 142 -5.19 -21.38 0.69
N ILE A 143 -4.98 -20.12 0.32
CA ILE A 143 -3.70 -19.42 0.48
C ILE A 143 -3.72 -18.39 1.61
N PHE A 144 -4.89 -17.84 1.93
CA PHE A 144 -5.08 -16.92 3.06
C PHE A 144 -6.38 -17.29 3.78
N SER A 145 -6.42 -17.05 5.10
CA SER A 145 -7.62 -17.30 5.89
C SER A 145 -7.85 -16.22 6.93
N SER A 146 -9.13 -15.93 7.20
CA SER A 146 -9.60 -15.07 8.28
C SER A 146 -8.98 -13.67 8.29
N VAL A 147 -8.79 -13.06 7.13
CA VAL A 147 -8.23 -11.70 7.00
C VAL A 147 -9.33 -10.68 7.24
N LYS A 148 -9.24 -9.92 8.35
CA LYS A 148 -10.27 -8.96 8.77
C LYS A 148 -10.02 -7.58 8.18
N TYR A 149 -10.98 -6.67 8.36
CA TYR A 149 -10.76 -5.26 8.04
C TYR A 149 -9.53 -4.72 8.80
N GLU A 150 -8.71 -3.95 8.10
CA GLU A 150 -7.41 -3.41 8.54
C GLU A 150 -6.29 -4.46 8.69
N ASP A 151 -6.53 -5.72 8.33
CA ASP A 151 -5.49 -6.74 8.23
C ASP A 151 -4.87 -6.77 6.83
N TYR A 152 -3.58 -7.11 6.80
CA TYR A 152 -2.91 -7.61 5.62
C TYR A 152 -2.07 -8.85 5.96
N THR A 153 -1.95 -9.75 5.00
CA THR A 153 -1.21 -11.00 5.21
C THR A 153 0.29 -10.81 4.96
N THR A 154 1.07 -11.77 5.45
CA THR A 154 2.37 -12.03 4.85
C THR A 154 2.21 -12.53 3.41
N TYR A 155 3.32 -12.52 2.67
CA TYR A 155 3.34 -12.98 1.28
C TYR A 155 3.29 -14.50 1.18
N ALA A 156 2.40 -15.02 0.34
CA ALA A 156 2.43 -16.39 -0.14
C ALA A 156 3.13 -16.43 -1.51
N CYS A 157 4.28 -17.12 -1.58
CA CYS A 157 5.06 -17.23 -2.81
C CYS A 157 4.76 -18.55 -3.55
N ILE A 158 4.01 -18.44 -4.64
CA ILE A 158 3.51 -19.54 -5.46
C ILE A 158 4.22 -19.60 -6.82
N PRO A 159 4.17 -20.74 -7.54
CA PRO A 159 4.70 -20.81 -8.89
C PRO A 159 4.12 -19.70 -9.79
N PRO A 160 4.91 -19.14 -10.73
CA PRO A 160 4.38 -18.24 -11.74
C PRO A 160 3.34 -18.93 -12.62
N GLY A 161 2.35 -18.19 -13.09
CA GLY A 161 1.27 -18.73 -13.91
C GLY A 161 0.02 -17.87 -13.87
N THR A 162 -1.06 -18.36 -14.50
CA THR A 162 -2.37 -17.70 -14.48
C THR A 162 -3.24 -18.30 -13.39
N TYR A 163 -3.81 -17.45 -12.55
CA TYR A 163 -4.62 -17.83 -11.40
C TYR A 163 -6.00 -17.19 -11.43
N THR A 164 -6.99 -17.94 -10.97
CA THR A 164 -8.30 -17.41 -10.62
C THR A 164 -8.42 -17.44 -9.10
N PHE A 165 -8.50 -16.25 -8.50
CA PHE A 165 -8.69 -16.11 -7.06
C PHE A 165 -10.17 -16.02 -6.71
N ARG A 166 -10.60 -16.82 -5.74
CA ARG A 166 -11.93 -16.75 -5.15
C ARG A 166 -11.83 -16.18 -3.75
N VAL A 167 -12.59 -15.12 -3.50
CA VAL A 167 -12.67 -14.48 -2.18
C VAL A 167 -13.94 -14.91 -1.49
N ILE A 168 -13.79 -15.46 -0.29
CA ILE A 168 -14.81 -16.25 0.38
C ILE A 168 -14.99 -15.72 1.79
N ALA A 169 -16.23 -15.60 2.27
CA ALA A 169 -16.47 -15.29 3.67
C ALA A 169 -15.99 -16.44 4.55
N THR A 170 -15.06 -16.17 5.46
CA THR A 170 -14.45 -17.17 6.35
C THR A 170 -15.51 -17.97 7.11
N GLY A 171 -15.29 -19.29 7.22
CA GLY A 171 -16.22 -20.21 7.88
C GLY A 171 -17.42 -20.60 7.02
N THR A 172 -17.49 -20.14 5.76
CA THR A 172 -18.57 -20.47 4.83
C THR A 172 -18.01 -20.98 3.49
N ASN A 173 -18.90 -21.40 2.59
CA ASN A 173 -18.60 -21.65 1.18
C ASN A 173 -19.10 -20.51 0.26
N ASN A 174 -19.53 -19.39 0.84
CA ASN A 174 -20.07 -18.26 0.08
C ASN A 174 -18.93 -17.50 -0.61
N VAL A 175 -18.84 -17.62 -1.93
CA VAL A 175 -17.92 -16.83 -2.76
C VAL A 175 -18.51 -15.42 -2.89
N LEU A 176 -17.81 -14.44 -2.33
CA LEU A 176 -18.22 -13.03 -2.39
C LEU A 176 -17.93 -12.45 -3.77
N PHE A 177 -16.75 -12.74 -4.32
CA PHE A 177 -16.34 -12.33 -5.67
C PHE A 177 -15.17 -13.20 -6.16
N THR A 178 -14.94 -13.16 -7.47
CA THR A 178 -13.89 -13.91 -8.17
C THR A 178 -13.05 -12.95 -8.99
N ILE A 179 -11.72 -13.12 -8.95
CA ILE A 179 -10.75 -12.39 -9.76
C ILE A 179 -10.15 -13.40 -10.76
N PRO A 180 -10.69 -13.49 -12.00
CA PRO A 180 -10.21 -14.43 -12.99
C PRO A 180 -8.91 -13.96 -13.66
N ASP A 181 -8.21 -14.90 -14.29
CA ASP A 181 -7.15 -14.65 -15.27
C ASP A 181 -6.00 -13.74 -14.81
N VAL A 182 -5.65 -13.81 -13.52
CA VAL A 182 -4.53 -13.05 -12.95
C VAL A 182 -3.22 -13.69 -13.37
N GLN A 183 -2.47 -12.99 -14.23
CA GLN A 183 -1.13 -13.41 -14.63
C GLN A 183 -0.09 -13.04 -13.56
N LEU A 184 0.50 -14.04 -12.94
CA LEU A 184 1.57 -13.89 -11.97
C LEU A 184 2.93 -14.23 -12.58
N MET A 185 3.75 -13.21 -12.76
CA MET A 185 5.12 -13.33 -13.28
C MET A 185 6.14 -13.66 -12.17
N PRO A 186 7.24 -14.38 -12.48
CA PRO A 186 8.29 -14.67 -11.52
C PRO A 186 8.97 -13.39 -11.01
N ASN A 187 9.50 -13.46 -9.79
CA ASN A 187 10.29 -12.41 -9.15
C ASN A 187 9.52 -11.10 -8.91
N LYS A 188 8.19 -11.21 -8.76
CA LYS A 188 7.29 -10.07 -8.56
C LYS A 188 6.42 -10.24 -7.31
N TYR A 189 6.09 -9.09 -6.73
CA TYR A 189 5.15 -8.96 -5.63
C TYR A 189 3.81 -8.42 -6.13
N TYR A 190 2.73 -8.97 -5.60
CA TYR A 190 1.37 -8.55 -5.89
C TYR A 190 0.57 -8.38 -4.59
N ALA A 191 -0.32 -7.40 -4.59
CA ALA A 191 -1.26 -7.19 -3.50
C ALA A 191 -2.69 -7.20 -4.05
N ILE A 192 -3.52 -8.05 -3.45
CA ILE A 192 -4.96 -8.05 -3.65
C ILE A 192 -5.55 -7.11 -2.60
N TYR A 193 -6.16 -6.02 -3.04
CA TYR A 193 -6.87 -5.08 -2.19
C TYR A 193 -8.36 -5.38 -2.23
N THR A 194 -8.99 -5.52 -1.08
CA THR A 194 -10.46 -5.58 -0.98
C THR A 194 -11.00 -4.27 -0.46
N VAL A 195 -11.97 -3.69 -1.16
CA VAL A 195 -12.52 -2.35 -0.89
C VAL A 195 -14.04 -2.38 -1.09
N GLY A 196 -14.70 -1.28 -0.74
CA GLY A 196 -16.15 -1.14 -0.90
C GLY A 196 -16.89 -1.57 0.36
N VAL A 197 -18.19 -1.82 0.22
CA VAL A 197 -19.09 -2.09 1.34
C VAL A 197 -19.84 -3.39 1.07
N ALA A 198 -19.74 -4.35 1.98
CA ALA A 198 -20.52 -5.59 1.93
C ALA A 198 -22.01 -5.25 1.99
N GLY A 199 -22.75 -5.60 0.94
CA GLY A 199 -24.17 -5.27 0.81
C GLY A 199 -24.48 -3.78 0.63
N GLY A 200 -23.47 -2.95 0.33
CA GLY A 200 -23.62 -1.50 0.17
C GLY A 200 -23.14 -0.98 -1.19
N SER A 201 -23.00 0.34 -1.28
CA SER A 201 -22.46 1.04 -2.45
C SER A 201 -21.25 1.89 -2.02
N PRO A 202 -20.13 1.90 -2.76
CA PRO A 202 -19.79 0.93 -3.81
C PRO A 202 -19.78 -0.51 -3.25
N PRO A 203 -20.14 -1.51 -4.07
CA PRO A 203 -20.20 -2.89 -3.60
C PRO A 203 -18.81 -3.38 -3.20
N LEU A 204 -18.78 -4.32 -2.25
CA LEU A 204 -17.56 -5.05 -1.93
C LEU A 204 -16.96 -5.66 -3.20
N GLU A 205 -15.70 -5.34 -3.45
CA GLU A 205 -14.94 -5.80 -4.62
C GLU A 205 -13.46 -5.95 -4.27
N ALA A 206 -12.68 -6.43 -5.24
CA ALA A 206 -11.24 -6.44 -5.15
C ALA A 206 -10.55 -6.17 -6.46
N PHE A 207 -9.35 -5.65 -6.35
CA PHE A 207 -8.43 -5.49 -7.47
C PHE A 207 -7.04 -5.94 -7.04
N ILE A 208 -6.22 -6.31 -8.02
CA ILE A 208 -4.84 -6.73 -7.81
C ILE A 208 -3.89 -5.75 -8.47
N ILE A 209 -2.81 -5.41 -7.78
CA ILE A 209 -1.72 -4.61 -8.34
C ILE A 209 -0.39 -5.33 -8.17
N GLU A 210 0.53 -5.05 -9.07
CA GLU A 210 1.95 -5.31 -8.88
C GLU A 210 2.53 -4.26 -7.92
N GLU A 211 3.24 -4.71 -6.89
CA GLU A 211 4.01 -3.83 -6.00
C GLU A 211 5.41 -3.66 -6.58
N VAL A 212 5.63 -2.52 -7.24
CA VAL A 212 6.90 -2.13 -7.84
C VAL A 212 7.46 -0.97 -7.01
N PRO A 213 8.18 -1.25 -5.90
CA PRO A 213 8.78 -0.18 -5.12
C PRO A 213 9.71 0.65 -6.02
N PRO A 214 9.76 1.98 -5.84
CA PRO A 214 10.73 2.80 -6.56
C PRO A 214 12.13 2.31 -6.19
N ILE A 215 12.92 1.95 -7.20
CA ILE A 215 14.32 1.60 -6.99
C ILE A 215 15.01 2.89 -6.52
N PRO A 216 15.58 2.92 -5.29
CA PRO A 216 16.39 4.05 -4.88
C PRO A 216 17.57 4.15 -5.86
N ARG A 217 17.65 5.25 -6.61
CA ARG A 217 18.84 5.57 -7.43
C ARG A 217 19.93 6.18 -6.56
#